data_AF-A0A2E3CY73-F1
#
_entry.id   AF-A0A2E3CY73-F1
#
_cell.length_a   1.000
_cell.length_b   1.000
_cell.length_c   1.000
_cell.angle_alpha   90.00
_cell.angle_beta   90.00
_cell.angle_gamma   90.00
#
_symmetry.space_group_name_H-M   'P 1'
#
loop_
_entity.id
_entity.type
_entity.pdbx_description
1 polymer ?
#
loop_
_entity_poly.entity_id
_entity_poly.type
_entity_poly.pdbx_seq_one_letter_code
_entity_poly.pdbx_strand_id
1 'polypeptide(L)'
;MSNKRITGQGMSEYLVIVGLLAVAGIAAMGLMGGSVRQTLAAFASEFSGNDPSANRDAARDNALNSGRTAVAGLDNYEDNNDQLGATTGVTVANP
;
A
#
# COMPACT_ATOMS: atom_id res chain seq x y z
N MET A 1 15.64 31.82 48.04
CA MET A 1 14.71 30.68 47.87
C MET A 1 15.43 29.63 47.04
N SER A 2 15.69 28.45 47.62
CA SER A 2 16.56 27.45 47.01
C SER A 2 15.76 26.60 46.03
N ASN A 3 15.93 26.81 44.72
CA ASN A 3 15.32 25.97 43.70
C ASN A 3 15.95 24.58 43.77
N LYS A 4 15.19 23.62 44.31
CA LYS A 4 15.58 22.22 44.40
C LYS A 4 15.67 21.65 42.99
N ARG A 5 16.89 21.53 42.46
CA ARG A 5 17.15 20.84 41.19
C ARG A 5 16.93 19.36 41.42
N ILE A 6 15.89 18.80 40.79
CA ILE A 6 15.57 17.38 40.95
C ILE A 6 16.48 16.58 40.02
N THR A 7 17.64 16.17 40.54
CA THR A 7 18.56 15.25 39.88
C THR A 7 17.98 13.84 39.98
N GLY A 8 17.14 13.48 39.00
CA GLY A 8 16.44 12.20 38.95
C GLY A 8 15.04 12.25 38.31
N GLN A 9 14.39 13.42 38.28
CA GLN A 9 13.08 13.59 37.63
C GLN A 9 13.16 13.56 36.10
N GLY A 10 14.33 13.86 35.54
CA GLY A 10 14.49 14.06 34.10
C GLY A 10 14.85 12.82 33.29
N MET A 11 15.44 11.78 33.89
CA MET A 11 15.96 10.65 33.11
C MET A 11 15.02 9.46 33.07
N SER A 12 14.52 8.98 34.23
CA SER A 12 13.63 7.81 34.26
C SER A 12 12.24 8.12 33.70
N GLU A 13 11.69 9.28 34.01
CA GLU A 13 10.37 9.70 33.50
C GLU A 13 10.39 9.88 31.98
N TYR A 14 11.47 10.48 31.46
CA TYR A 14 11.66 10.64 30.03
C TYR A 14 11.83 9.29 29.33
N LEU A 15 12.63 8.37 29.88
CA LEU A 15 12.82 7.04 29.29
C LEU A 15 11.53 6.21 29.30
N VAL A 16 10.71 6.32 30.34
CA VAL A 16 9.42 5.63 30.39
C VAL A 16 8.45 6.19 29.35
N ILE A 17 8.31 7.52 29.25
CA ILE A 17 7.42 8.14 28.24
C ILE A 17 7.91 7.84 26.81
N VAL A 18 9.21 7.94 26.55
CA VAL A 18 9.80 7.62 25.23
C VAL A 18 9.60 6.15 24.88
N GLY A 19 9.75 5.23 25.85
CA GLY A 19 9.48 3.82 25.65
C GLY A 19 8.02 3.56 25.23
N LEU A 20 7.06 4.19 25.90
CA LEU A 20 5.64 4.09 25.54
C LEU A 20 5.34 4.68 24.16
N LEU A 21 5.96 5.83 23.81
CA LEU A 21 5.84 6.45 22.50
C LEU A 21 6.39 5.55 21.38
N ALA A 22 7.55 4.91 21.61
CA ALA A 22 8.19 4.04 20.62
C ALA A 22 7.35 2.80 20.31
N VAL A 23 6.78 2.15 21.34
CA VAL A 23 5.87 1.01 21.16
C VAL A 23 4.61 1.43 20.41
N ALA A 24 4.02 2.58 20.76
CA ALA A 24 2.88 3.13 20.04
C ALA A 24 3.22 3.46 18.57
N GLY A 25 4.41 3.99 18.29
CA GLY A 25 4.88 4.27 16.94
C GLY A 25 5.06 3.01 16.09
N ILE A 26 5.66 1.96 16.64
CA ILE A 26 5.79 0.66 15.95
C ILE A 26 4.40 0.08 15.64
N ALA A 27 3.49 0.11 16.62
CA ALA A 27 2.12 -0.38 16.44
C ALA A 27 1.35 0.45 15.41
N ALA A 28 1.45 1.78 15.46
CA ALA A 28 0.82 2.68 14.50
C ALA A 28 1.34 2.45 13.07
N MET A 29 2.65 2.27 12.90
CA MET A 29 3.26 1.96 11.60
C MET A 29 2.80 0.60 11.06
N GLY A 30 2.59 -0.40 11.93
CA GLY A 30 2.03 -1.69 11.55
C GLY A 30 0.56 -1.61 11.12
N LEU A 31 -0.25 -0.82 11.83
CA LEU A 31 -1.69 -0.63 11.56
C LEU A 31 -1.94 0.27 10.33
N MET A 32 -1.07 1.25 10.07
CA MET A 32 -1.20 2.19 8.95
C MET A 32 -0.52 1.72 7.65
N GLY A 33 0.08 0.54 7.62
CA GLY A 33 0.91 0.07 6.49
C GLY A 33 0.18 0.03 5.14
N GLY A 34 -1.14 -0.22 5.13
CA GLY A 34 -1.94 -0.20 3.89
C GLY A 34 -2.32 1.21 3.45
N SER A 35 -2.91 2.00 4.35
CA SER A 35 -3.50 3.31 4.03
C SER A 35 -2.43 4.38 3.75
N VAL A 36 -1.37 4.44 4.56
CA VAL A 36 -0.29 5.41 4.37
C VAL A 36 0.51 5.08 3.11
N ARG A 37 0.70 3.80 2.80
CA ARG A 37 1.33 3.37 1.55
C ARG A 37 0.48 3.72 0.34
N GLN A 38 -0.85 3.61 0.41
CA GLN A 38 -1.73 3.99 -0.70
C GLN A 38 -1.67 5.50 -0.98
N THR A 39 -1.73 6.33 0.08
CA THR A 39 -1.59 7.78 -0.06
C THR A 39 -0.20 8.18 -0.54
N LEU A 40 0.85 7.54 -0.02
CA LEU A 40 2.22 7.78 -0.46
C LEU A 40 2.47 7.28 -1.89
N ALA A 41 1.83 6.19 -2.32
CA ALA A 41 1.90 5.71 -3.70
C ALA A 41 1.18 6.66 -4.67
N ALA A 42 0.02 7.19 -4.28
CA ALA A 42 -0.66 8.23 -5.04
C ALA A 42 0.22 9.48 -5.18
N PHE A 43 0.77 9.97 -4.06
CA PHE A 43 1.69 11.11 -4.05
C PHE A 43 2.99 10.83 -4.82
N ALA A 44 3.58 9.65 -4.68
CA ALA A 44 4.79 9.25 -5.41
C ALA A 44 4.53 9.09 -6.90
N SER A 45 3.35 8.60 -7.31
CA SER A 45 2.97 8.54 -8.72
C SER A 45 2.79 9.93 -9.34
N GLU A 46 2.23 10.86 -8.57
CA GLU A 46 2.06 12.26 -8.97
C GLU A 46 3.41 12.99 -9.00
N PHE A 47 4.27 12.72 -8.02
CA PHE A 47 5.62 13.29 -7.92
C PHE A 47 6.60 12.69 -8.95
N SER A 48 6.46 11.41 -9.30
CA SER A 48 7.30 10.77 -10.32
C SER A 48 6.98 11.22 -11.74
N GLY A 49 6.01 12.14 -11.91
CA GLY A 49 5.60 12.67 -13.21
C GLY A 49 4.97 11.64 -14.14
N ASN A 50 4.61 10.45 -13.62
CA ASN A 50 3.86 9.46 -14.37
C ASN A 50 2.41 9.92 -14.33
N ASP A 51 1.88 10.36 -15.48
CA ASP A 51 0.48 10.75 -15.61
C ASP A 51 -0.42 9.66 -15.02
N PRO A 52 -1.06 9.90 -13.86
CA PRO A 52 -1.81 8.86 -13.16
C PRO A 52 -3.01 8.41 -13.97
N SER A 53 -3.36 9.11 -15.05
CA SER A 53 -4.43 8.77 -15.99
C SER A 53 -4.20 7.40 -16.62
N ALA A 54 -3.02 7.12 -17.18
CA ALA A 54 -2.75 5.85 -17.85
C ALA A 54 -2.77 4.65 -16.87
N ASN A 55 -2.22 4.82 -15.67
CA ASN A 55 -2.24 3.77 -14.64
C ASN A 55 -3.63 3.57 -14.03
N ARG A 56 -4.42 4.64 -13.87
CA ARG A 56 -5.81 4.55 -13.42
C ARG A 56 -6.72 3.95 -14.48
N ASP A 57 -6.48 4.24 -15.75
CA ASP A 57 -7.20 3.66 -16.88
C ASP A 57 -6.90 2.16 -16.99
N ALA A 58 -5.62 1.78 -16.95
CA ALA A 58 -5.24 0.36 -16.92
C ALA A 58 -5.80 -0.37 -15.68
N ALA A 59 -5.78 0.26 -14.50
CA ALA A 59 -6.38 -0.31 -13.29
C ALA A 59 -7.90 -0.42 -13.38
N ARG A 60 -8.56 0.56 -14.00
CA ARG A 60 -10.01 0.57 -14.25
C ARG A 60 -10.40 -0.51 -15.25
N ASP A 61 -9.68 -0.65 -16.34
CA ASP A 61 -9.92 -1.69 -17.34
C ASP A 61 -9.72 -3.08 -16.74
N ASN A 62 -8.67 -3.27 -15.95
CA ASN A 62 -8.45 -4.52 -15.22
C ASN A 62 -9.56 -4.81 -14.19
N ALA A 63 -10.08 -3.79 -13.49
CA ALA A 63 -11.18 -3.95 -12.55
C ALA A 63 -12.51 -4.27 -13.25
N LEU A 64 -12.79 -3.63 -14.39
CA LEU A 64 -13.97 -3.92 -15.23
C LEU A 64 -13.91 -5.35 -15.78
N ASN A 65 -12.74 -5.76 -16.26
CA ASN A 65 -12.52 -7.12 -16.73
C ASN A 65 -12.64 -8.15 -15.59
N SER A 66 -12.07 -7.86 -14.42
CA SER A 66 -12.22 -8.73 -13.24
C SER A 66 -13.69 -8.84 -12.79
N GLY A 67 -14.47 -7.76 -12.88
CA GLY A 67 -15.91 -7.78 -12.61
C GLY A 67 -16.69 -8.63 -13.61
N ARG A 68 -16.28 -8.64 -14.88
CA ARG A 68 -16.84 -9.53 -15.92
C ARG A 68 -16.46 -10.99 -15.70
N THR A 69 -15.23 -11.27 -15.28
CA THR A 69 -14.76 -12.62 -14.93
C THR A 69 -15.42 -13.17 -13.67
N ALA A 70 -15.73 -12.30 -12.69
CA ALA A 70 -16.46 -12.70 -11.49
C ALA A 70 -17.90 -13.15 -11.79
N VAL A 71 -18.50 -12.69 -12.89
CA VAL A 71 -19.76 -13.23 -13.43
C VAL A 71 -19.45 -14.49 -14.26
N ALA A 72 -19.01 -15.55 -13.57
CA ALA A 72 -18.71 -16.84 -14.16
C ALA A 72 -20.00 -17.61 -14.50
N GLY A 73 -20.61 -17.26 -15.63
CA GLY A 73 -21.67 -18.03 -16.30
C GLY A 73 -21.13 -18.69 -17.57
N LEU A 74 -21.82 -19.72 -18.07
CA LEU A 74 -21.48 -20.38 -19.34
C LEU A 74 -21.39 -19.39 -20.51
N ASP A 75 -22.18 -18.31 -20.45
CA ASP A 75 -22.25 -17.24 -21.45
C ASP A 75 -20.96 -16.42 -21.59
N ASN A 76 -20.11 -16.36 -20.55
CA ASN A 76 -18.87 -15.58 -20.54
C ASN A 76 -17.61 -16.47 -20.46
N TYR A 77 -17.75 -17.79 -20.59
CA TYR A 77 -16.64 -18.73 -20.42
C TYR A 77 -15.58 -18.59 -21.52
N GLU A 78 -15.99 -18.37 -22.77
CA GLU A 78 -15.08 -18.20 -23.91
C GLU A 78 -14.28 -16.90 -23.81
N ASP A 79 -14.93 -15.77 -23.53
CA ASP A 79 -14.29 -14.46 -23.37
C ASP A 79 -13.27 -14.44 -22.21
N ASN A 80 -13.62 -15.06 -21.08
CA ASN A 80 -12.73 -15.13 -19.92
C ASN A 80 -11.52 -16.05 -20.17
N ASN A 81 -11.70 -17.12 -20.95
CA ASN A 81 -10.63 -18.04 -21.31
C ASN A 81 -9.62 -17.41 -22.28
N ASP A 82 -10.09 -16.58 -23.22
CA ASP A 82 -9.22 -15.84 -24.15
C ASP A 82 -8.31 -14.84 -23.40
N GLN A 83 -8.85 -14.15 -22.40
CA GLN A 83 -8.07 -13.22 -21.57
C GLN A 83 -7.00 -13.92 -20.70
N LEU A 84 -7.28 -15.12 -20.20
CA LEU A 84 -6.31 -15.95 -19.49
C LEU A 84 -5.23 -16.52 -20.44
N GLY A 85 -5.62 -16.87 -21.67
CA GLY A 85 -4.71 -17.26 -22.75
C GLY A 85 -3.71 -16.17 -23.13
N ALA A 86 -4.17 -14.91 -23.23
CA ALA A 86 -3.31 -13.76 -23.50
C ALA A 86 -2.29 -13.48 -22.37
N THR A 87 -2.64 -13.78 -21.12
CA THR A 87 -1.76 -13.59 -19.95
C THR A 87 -0.73 -14.72 -19.80
N THR A 88 -0.96 -15.89 -20.41
CA THR A 88 -0.07 -17.06 -20.36
C THR A 88 0.89 -17.15 -21.56
N GLY A 89 0.84 -16.18 -22.48
CA GLY A 89 1.86 -15.95 -23.50
C GLY A 89 3.16 -15.43 -22.91
N VAL A 90 3.83 -16.22 -22.07
CA VAL A 90 5.24 -16.01 -21.73
C VAL A 90 6.00 -16.15 -23.04
N THR A 91 6.34 -15.01 -23.65
CA THR A 91 7.33 -14.93 -24.71
C THR A 91 8.68 -15.35 -24.13
N VAL A 92 8.95 -16.66 -24.15
CA VAL A 92 10.32 -17.15 -24.01
C VAL A 92 11.01 -16.74 -25.31
N ALA A 93 11.66 -15.58 -25.28
CA ALA A 93 12.56 -15.15 -26.33
C ALA A 93 13.61 -16.25 -26.52
N ASN A 94 13.58 -16.93 -27.67
CA ASN A 94 14.70 -17.73 -28.10
C ASN A 94 15.80 -16.76 -28.58
N PRO A 95 17.07 -16.95 -28.19
CA PRO A 95 18.16 -16.04 -28.56
C PRO A 95 18.34 -15.92 -30.08
#